data_AF-A0A414UF82-F1
#
_entry.id   AF-A0A414UF82-F1
#
_cell.length_a   1.000
_cell.length_b   1.000
_cell.length_c   1.000
_cell.angle_alpha   90.00
_cell.angle_beta   90.00
_cell.angle_gamma   90.00
#
_symmetry.space_group_name_H-M   'P 1'
#
loop_
_entity.id
_entity.type
_entity.pdbx_description
1 polymer ?
#
loop_
_entity_poly.entity_id
_entity_poly.type
_entity_poly.pdbx_seq_one_letter_code
_entity_poly.pdbx_strand_id
1 'polypeptide(L)'
;MNSVGIDVSKGKSMIAVMRPFGEVAVSPFEVRHTDSELCELAKLLRSLPGETRVVMEATGNYHLPVAWLLNDSGFYVSVVNAMLVHGYGNNSLRRAKTDKKDAIKLANYGLDHWLALPRYVPEEDTRLMLKNCYRQYQQYSKVQTMLKNNLISLLDTAFPDANRLFSSPPRADGSEKWVDFVATFWHCECVCGSSEKVFVAKYQKWCKKLGYNFSEDKALDIYASACGHFGVMPKTDTTKLLVEQAVSLLRVTSTALASLKQEMQSLAASLPEYPVVMKIFGVGPALGPQLMAEIGDVRRFHSKKALVAFAGIDAPPYQSGQMDVYSRSISKRGSSSLRRTLFLVMGIYLQNAPPDEPIYQFMDRKRSEGKPYKVYMMASANKFLRIYYATVKAYLDALDEA
;
A
#
# COMPACT_ATOMS: atom_id res chain seq x y z
N MET A 1 8.79 11.64 -36.64
CA MET A 1 8.31 11.15 -35.33
C MET A 1 9.24 10.04 -34.91
N ASN A 2 9.91 10.18 -33.77
CA ASN A 2 10.78 9.14 -33.21
C ASN A 2 10.10 8.61 -31.94
N SER A 3 9.81 7.32 -31.89
CA SER A 3 9.31 6.65 -30.70
C SER A 3 10.42 5.83 -30.08
N VAL A 4 10.79 6.16 -28.85
CA VAL A 4 11.85 5.50 -28.09
C VAL A 4 11.21 4.52 -27.13
N GLY A 5 11.39 3.23 -27.39
CA GLY A 5 10.98 2.17 -26.47
C GLY A 5 12.13 1.80 -25.55
N ILE A 6 11.87 1.81 -24.23
CA ILE A 6 12.86 1.48 -23.20
C ILE A 6 12.36 0.29 -22.41
N ASP A 7 13.00 -0.87 -22.62
CA ASP A 7 12.80 -2.04 -21.76
C ASP A 7 13.74 -1.94 -20.56
N VAL A 8 13.15 -1.75 -19.37
CA VAL A 8 13.88 -1.40 -18.15
C VAL A 8 14.19 -2.64 -17.32
N SER A 9 15.47 -2.85 -17.05
CA SER A 9 15.99 -3.88 -16.15
C SER A 9 16.76 -3.27 -14.98
N LYS A 10 17.19 -4.11 -14.02
CA LYS A 10 17.98 -3.64 -12.87
C LYS A 10 19.34 -3.10 -13.31
N GLY A 11 19.54 -1.79 -13.20
CA GLY A 11 20.82 -1.11 -13.44
C GLY A 11 21.19 -0.87 -14.90
N LYS A 12 20.41 -1.40 -15.85
CA LYS A 12 20.54 -1.13 -17.28
C LYS A 12 19.20 -1.28 -18.01
N SER A 13 19.06 -0.61 -19.14
CA SER A 13 17.89 -0.69 -20.02
C SER A 13 18.30 -0.96 -21.47
N MET A 14 17.44 -1.66 -22.20
CA MET A 14 17.53 -1.78 -23.65
C MET A 14 16.72 -0.66 -24.30
N ILE A 15 17.34 0.07 -25.21
CA ILE A 15 16.75 1.20 -25.93
C ILE A 15 16.53 0.79 -27.38
N ALA A 16 15.36 1.10 -27.94
CA ALA A 16 15.09 1.02 -29.36
C ALA A 16 14.42 2.31 -29.84
N VAL A 17 14.86 2.85 -30.97
CA VAL A 17 14.24 4.05 -31.56
C VAL A 17 13.62 3.70 -32.90
N MET A 18 12.29 3.76 -32.96
CA MET A 18 11.50 3.43 -34.14
C MET A 18 10.85 4.67 -34.74
N ARG A 19 10.66 4.65 -36.04
CA ARG A 19 9.88 5.62 -36.83
C ARG A 19 8.67 4.93 -37.46
N PRO A 20 7.68 5.70 -37.96
CA PRO A 20 6.56 5.13 -38.71
C PRO A 20 7.01 4.18 -39.81
N PHE A 21 6.14 3.24 -40.19
CA PHE A 21 6.41 2.22 -41.21
C PHE A 21 7.54 1.23 -40.88
N GLY A 22 7.95 1.14 -39.61
CA GLY A 22 8.91 0.14 -39.13
C GLY A 22 10.38 0.51 -39.38
N GLU A 23 10.67 1.75 -39.75
CA GLU A 23 12.03 2.26 -39.87
C GLU A 23 12.72 2.29 -38.50
N VAL A 24 13.93 1.72 -38.42
CA VAL A 24 14.77 1.75 -37.22
C VAL A 24 15.68 2.97 -37.30
N ALA A 25 15.41 3.99 -36.49
CA ALA A 25 16.19 5.22 -36.49
C ALA A 25 17.55 5.04 -35.79
N VAL A 26 17.59 4.22 -34.74
CA VAL A 26 18.80 3.82 -34.03
C VAL A 26 18.71 2.33 -33.71
N SER A 27 19.75 1.57 -34.03
CA SER A 27 19.81 0.14 -33.74
C SER A 27 19.74 -0.09 -32.22
N PRO A 28 19.05 -1.14 -31.74
CA PRO A 28 18.88 -1.32 -30.30
C PRO A 28 20.20 -1.48 -29.53
N PHE A 29 20.34 -0.73 -28.43
CA PHE A 29 21.56 -0.67 -27.62
C PHE A 29 21.24 -0.62 -26.12
N GLU A 30 22.22 -0.98 -25.28
CA GLU A 30 22.08 -0.94 -23.82
C GLU A 30 22.59 0.38 -23.25
N VAL A 31 21.91 0.87 -22.21
CA VAL A 31 22.29 2.05 -21.42
C VAL A 31 22.22 1.69 -19.94
N ARG A 32 23.30 1.94 -19.18
CA ARG A 32 23.30 1.77 -17.73
C ARG A 32 22.61 2.93 -17.04
N HIS A 33 22.08 2.68 -15.85
CA HIS A 33 21.36 3.69 -15.05
C HIS A 33 22.34 4.59 -14.27
N THR A 34 23.38 5.08 -14.92
CA THR A 34 24.32 6.06 -14.36
C THR A 34 23.99 7.45 -14.90
N ASP A 35 24.31 8.50 -14.13
CA ASP A 35 24.08 9.88 -14.55
C ASP A 35 24.72 10.18 -15.91
N SER A 36 25.99 9.78 -16.07
CA SER A 36 26.73 9.96 -17.33
C SER A 36 26.07 9.27 -18.52
N GLU A 37 25.71 7.98 -18.43
CA GLU A 37 25.16 7.26 -19.58
C GLU A 37 23.74 7.69 -19.93
N LEU A 38 22.93 8.05 -18.92
CA LEU A 38 21.59 8.60 -19.15
C LEU A 38 21.64 10.01 -19.75
N CYS A 39 22.61 10.84 -19.35
CA CYS A 39 22.86 12.13 -19.99
C CYS A 39 23.30 11.97 -21.45
N GLU A 40 24.17 11.00 -21.76
CA GLU A 40 24.54 10.69 -23.15
C GLU A 40 23.35 10.18 -23.97
N LEU A 41 22.48 9.35 -23.37
CA LEU A 41 21.23 8.96 -24.01
C LEU A 41 20.36 10.18 -24.32
N ALA A 42 20.19 11.11 -23.38
CA ALA A 42 19.41 12.33 -23.60
C ALA A 42 20.00 13.19 -24.74
N LYS A 43 21.34 13.33 -24.82
CA LYS A 43 22.01 14.03 -25.92
C LYS A 43 21.77 13.35 -27.27
N LEU A 44 21.91 12.03 -27.33
CA LEU A 44 21.65 11.23 -28.53
C LEU A 44 20.20 11.39 -29.00
N LEU A 45 19.23 11.30 -28.11
CA LEU A 45 17.81 11.43 -28.46
C LEU A 45 17.46 12.84 -28.95
N ARG A 46 18.17 13.86 -28.47
CA ARG A 46 17.99 15.26 -28.88
C ARG A 46 18.62 15.57 -30.23
N SER A 47 19.65 14.84 -30.65
CA SER A 47 20.27 15.02 -31.97
C SER A 47 19.44 14.41 -33.11
N LEU A 48 18.46 13.56 -32.80
CA LEU A 48 17.56 12.98 -33.79
C LEU A 48 16.60 14.05 -34.35
N PRO A 49 16.41 14.11 -35.69
CA PRO A 49 15.47 15.06 -36.28
C PRO A 49 14.01 14.69 -35.99
N GLY A 50 13.18 15.69 -35.74
CA GLY A 50 11.74 15.56 -35.49
C GLY A 50 11.37 15.32 -34.02
N GLU A 51 10.06 15.26 -33.76
CA GLU A 51 9.54 15.05 -32.40
C GLU A 51 9.89 13.65 -31.88
N THR A 52 10.45 13.58 -30.66
CA THR A 52 10.85 12.35 -29.98
C THR A 52 9.99 12.14 -28.74
N ARG A 53 9.32 10.98 -28.64
CA ARG A 53 8.58 10.54 -27.45
C ARG A 53 9.16 9.25 -26.91
N VAL A 54 9.19 9.12 -25.58
CA VAL A 54 9.76 7.98 -24.87
C VAL A 54 8.65 7.18 -24.22
N VAL A 55 8.68 5.87 -24.39
CA VAL A 55 7.73 4.93 -23.81
C VAL A 55 8.48 3.83 -23.07
N MET A 56 8.12 3.59 -21.81
CA MET A 56 8.73 2.55 -20.99
C MET A 56 7.70 1.85 -20.12
N GLU A 57 7.96 0.58 -19.80
CA GLU A 57 7.12 -0.19 -18.90
C GLU A 57 7.43 0.11 -17.42
N ALA A 58 6.41 0.13 -16.58
CA ALA A 58 6.58 0.20 -15.13
C ALA A 58 7.17 -1.10 -14.55
N THR A 59 8.49 -1.27 -14.61
CA THR A 59 9.20 -2.43 -14.02
C THR A 59 9.74 -2.09 -12.63
N GLY A 60 9.00 -2.48 -11.58
CA GLY A 60 9.38 -2.19 -10.19
C GLY A 60 9.67 -0.70 -9.98
N ASN A 61 10.77 -0.36 -9.30
CA ASN A 61 11.24 1.01 -9.13
C ASN A 61 12.35 1.41 -10.13
N TYR A 62 12.78 0.50 -11.01
CA TYR A 62 13.95 0.71 -11.87
C TYR A 62 13.70 1.71 -13.00
N HIS A 63 12.44 1.93 -13.37
CA HIS A 63 12.07 2.90 -14.40
C HIS A 63 12.13 4.35 -13.89
N LEU A 64 12.07 4.58 -12.57
CA LEU A 64 11.98 5.92 -12.00
C LEU A 64 13.18 6.82 -12.35
N PRO A 65 14.45 6.38 -12.22
CA PRO A 65 15.60 7.23 -12.56
C PRO A 65 15.63 7.60 -14.05
N VAL A 66 15.30 6.64 -14.92
CA VAL A 66 15.29 6.84 -16.38
C VAL A 66 14.14 7.78 -16.79
N ALA A 67 12.94 7.56 -16.24
CA ALA A 67 11.78 8.41 -16.50
C ALA A 67 11.99 9.84 -16.01
N TRP A 68 12.56 10.00 -14.81
CA TRP A 68 12.84 11.31 -14.22
C TRP A 68 13.85 12.09 -15.07
N LEU A 69 15.03 11.51 -15.36
CA LEU A 69 16.09 12.21 -16.09
C LEU A 69 15.67 12.59 -17.52
N LEU A 70 14.98 11.69 -18.24
CA LEU A 70 14.50 12.00 -19.58
C LEU A 70 13.39 13.05 -19.57
N ASN A 71 12.50 13.05 -18.58
CA ASN A 71 11.51 14.11 -18.44
C ASN A 71 12.15 15.45 -18.06
N ASP A 72 13.12 15.46 -17.14
CA ASP A 72 13.90 16.65 -16.75
C ASP A 72 14.70 17.21 -17.94
N SER A 73 15.18 16.32 -18.81
CA SER A 73 15.77 16.66 -20.12
C SER A 73 14.75 17.15 -21.16
N GLY A 74 13.48 17.34 -20.80
CA GLY A 74 12.44 17.92 -21.65
C GLY A 74 11.74 16.95 -22.61
N PHE A 75 12.01 15.64 -22.52
CA PHE A 75 11.32 14.67 -23.37
C PHE A 75 9.88 14.41 -22.91
N TYR A 76 9.00 14.13 -23.85
CA TYR A 76 7.68 13.56 -23.55
C TYR A 76 7.86 12.08 -23.20
N VAL A 77 7.85 11.77 -21.91
CA VAL A 77 7.99 10.40 -21.39
C VAL A 77 6.60 9.84 -21.07
N SER A 78 6.36 8.56 -21.35
CA SER A 78 5.15 7.84 -20.97
C SER A 78 5.53 6.52 -20.29
N VAL A 79 5.15 6.38 -19.02
CA VAL A 79 5.31 5.13 -18.26
C VAL A 79 4.01 4.33 -18.36
N VAL A 80 4.07 3.16 -19.00
CA VAL A 80 2.90 2.34 -19.32
C VAL A 80 2.80 1.11 -18.42
N ASN A 81 1.56 0.67 -18.17
CA ASN A 81 1.31 -0.52 -17.37
C ASN A 81 1.74 -1.79 -18.12
N ALA A 82 2.52 -2.65 -17.46
CA ALA A 82 2.96 -3.95 -17.93
C ALA A 82 1.87 -4.77 -18.64
N MET A 83 0.65 -4.78 -18.09
CA MET A 83 -0.47 -5.54 -18.66
C MET A 83 -0.90 -5.02 -20.03
N LEU A 84 -0.82 -3.70 -20.28
CA LEU A 84 -1.17 -3.09 -21.56
C LEU A 84 -0.14 -3.48 -22.62
N VAL A 85 1.14 -3.43 -22.27
CA VAL A 85 2.25 -3.82 -23.15
C VAL A 85 2.21 -5.32 -23.41
N HIS A 86 2.00 -6.15 -22.39
CA HIS A 86 1.89 -7.61 -22.57
C HIS A 86 0.79 -8.00 -23.56
N GLY A 87 -0.37 -7.34 -23.53
CA GLY A 87 -1.47 -7.59 -24.47
C GLY A 87 -1.20 -7.12 -25.91
N TYR A 88 -0.31 -6.16 -26.10
CA TYR A 88 0.04 -5.62 -27.41
C TYR A 88 0.92 -6.58 -28.23
N GLY A 89 0.62 -6.75 -29.52
CA GLY A 89 1.46 -7.54 -30.44
C GLY A 89 1.47 -9.06 -30.22
N ASN A 90 0.49 -9.63 -29.51
CA ASN A 90 0.44 -11.06 -29.18
C ASN A 90 0.02 -11.99 -30.35
N ASN A 91 0.23 -11.55 -31.60
CA ASN A 91 -0.20 -12.24 -32.82
C ASN A 91 0.92 -13.04 -33.51
N SER A 92 2.03 -13.34 -32.82
CA SER A 92 3.17 -14.11 -33.37
C SER A 92 3.24 -15.52 -32.78
N LEU A 93 3.33 -16.52 -33.66
CA LEU A 93 3.44 -17.95 -33.31
C LEU A 93 4.80 -18.31 -32.64
N ARG A 94 5.84 -17.48 -32.77
CA ARG A 94 7.17 -17.71 -32.16
C ARG A 94 7.37 -16.86 -30.91
N ARG A 95 7.36 -17.49 -29.73
CA ARG A 95 7.65 -16.87 -28.43
C ARG A 95 9.15 -16.89 -28.11
N ALA A 96 9.93 -16.04 -28.78
CA ALA A 96 11.29 -15.74 -28.34
C ALA A 96 11.30 -14.35 -27.69
N LYS A 97 11.34 -14.31 -26.35
CA LYS A 97 11.43 -13.10 -25.53
C LYS A 97 12.88 -12.63 -25.49
N THR A 98 13.14 -11.42 -25.95
CA THR A 98 14.46 -10.78 -25.86
C THR A 98 14.28 -9.29 -25.55
N ASP A 99 15.17 -8.72 -24.74
CA ASP A 99 15.10 -7.31 -24.32
C ASP A 99 15.04 -6.36 -25.54
N LYS A 100 15.72 -6.71 -26.65
CA LYS A 100 15.66 -5.97 -27.92
C LYS A 100 14.25 -5.95 -28.52
N LYS A 101 13.55 -7.09 -28.52
CA LYS A 101 12.18 -7.17 -29.04
C LYS A 101 11.20 -6.45 -28.13
N ASP A 102 11.41 -6.51 -26.83
CA ASP A 102 10.56 -5.84 -25.85
C ASP A 102 10.72 -4.30 -25.96
N ALA A 103 11.94 -3.79 -26.15
CA ALA A 103 12.19 -2.38 -26.45
C ALA A 103 11.56 -1.93 -27.78
N ILE A 104 11.71 -2.70 -28.87
CA ILE A 104 11.05 -2.40 -30.16
C ILE A 104 9.53 -2.42 -30.02
N LYS A 105 9.00 -3.39 -29.27
CA LYS A 105 7.56 -3.51 -29.01
C LYS A 105 7.03 -2.28 -28.27
N LEU A 106 7.75 -1.77 -27.27
CA LEU A 106 7.40 -0.52 -26.58
C LEU A 106 7.44 0.69 -27.51
N ALA A 107 8.45 0.78 -28.37
CA ALA A 107 8.56 1.85 -29.34
C ALA A 107 7.36 1.84 -30.33
N ASN A 108 7.00 0.67 -30.86
CA ASN A 108 5.84 0.52 -31.75
C ASN A 108 4.53 0.83 -31.01
N TYR A 109 4.39 0.39 -29.76
CA TYR A 109 3.24 0.75 -28.93
C TYR A 109 3.09 2.28 -28.80
N GLY A 110 4.22 2.99 -28.65
CA GLY A 110 4.27 4.44 -28.65
C GLY A 110 3.87 5.10 -29.97
N LEU A 111 4.25 4.53 -31.11
CA LEU A 111 3.81 5.03 -32.43
C LEU A 111 2.30 4.86 -32.61
N ASP A 112 1.75 3.70 -32.28
CA ASP A 112 0.32 3.40 -32.46
C ASP A 112 -0.57 4.24 -31.53
N HIS A 113 -0.05 4.62 -30.36
CA HIS A 113 -0.79 5.37 -29.34
C HIS A 113 -0.25 6.79 -29.15
N TRP A 114 0.41 7.35 -30.18
CA TRP A 114 1.17 8.61 -30.10
C TRP A 114 0.42 9.72 -29.37
N LEU A 115 -0.84 9.96 -29.73
CA LEU A 115 -1.69 11.01 -29.15
C LEU A 115 -2.39 10.62 -27.84
N ALA A 116 -2.49 9.32 -27.54
CA ALA A 116 -3.28 8.79 -26.43
C ALA A 116 -2.46 8.52 -25.16
N LEU A 117 -1.13 8.34 -25.31
CA LEU A 117 -0.28 8.03 -24.17
C LEU A 117 -0.13 9.25 -23.25
N PRO A 118 -0.43 9.11 -21.95
CA PRO A 118 -0.29 10.22 -21.00
C PRO A 118 1.18 10.55 -20.78
N ARG A 119 1.47 11.84 -20.60
CA ARG A 119 2.80 12.30 -20.18
C ARG A 119 3.05 11.85 -18.73
N TYR A 120 4.25 11.34 -18.49
CA TYR A 120 4.79 11.10 -17.18
C TYR A 120 4.94 12.45 -16.48
N VAL A 121 4.25 12.60 -15.36
CA VAL A 121 4.38 13.73 -14.45
C VAL A 121 5.09 13.18 -13.22
N PRO A 122 6.32 13.62 -12.92
CA PRO A 122 6.98 13.26 -11.67
C PRO A 122 6.03 13.57 -10.50
N GLU A 123 5.91 12.64 -9.56
CA GLU A 123 5.22 12.95 -8.31
C GLU A 123 6.02 14.03 -7.59
N GLU A 124 5.33 15.05 -7.10
CA GLU A 124 5.90 16.04 -6.19
C GLU A 124 6.64 15.34 -5.05
N ASP A 125 7.80 15.86 -4.63
CA ASP A 125 8.69 15.19 -3.67
C ASP A 125 7.93 14.70 -2.42
N THR A 126 7.02 15.52 -1.88
CA THR A 126 6.18 15.16 -0.74
C THR A 126 5.24 13.98 -1.01
N ARG A 127 4.58 13.93 -2.18
CA ARG A 127 3.68 12.82 -2.55
C ARG A 127 4.47 11.52 -2.77
N LEU A 128 5.64 11.61 -3.40
CA LEU A 128 6.55 10.49 -3.59
C LEU A 128 7.05 9.95 -2.24
N MET A 129 7.49 10.84 -1.33
CA MET A 129 7.92 10.47 0.02
C MET A 129 6.78 9.84 0.82
N LEU A 130 5.57 10.40 0.76
CA LEU A 130 4.39 9.84 1.43
C LEU A 130 4.08 8.42 0.93
N LYS A 131 4.14 8.21 -0.39
CA LYS A 131 3.94 6.90 -1.01
C LYS A 131 5.00 5.89 -0.57
N ASN A 132 6.29 6.28 -0.57
CA ASN A 132 7.38 5.41 -0.12
C ASN A 132 7.28 5.09 1.37
N CYS A 133 6.93 6.08 2.20
CA CYS A 133 6.69 5.89 3.63
C CYS A 133 5.54 4.89 3.86
N TYR A 134 4.44 5.01 3.10
CA TYR A 134 3.35 4.05 3.15
C TYR A 134 3.76 2.64 2.73
N ARG A 135 4.59 2.48 1.68
CA ARG A 135 5.12 1.17 1.27
C ARG A 135 5.92 0.51 2.40
N GLN A 136 6.78 1.27 3.08
CA GLN A 136 7.53 0.77 4.24
C GLN A 136 6.62 0.41 5.40
N TYR A 137 5.64 1.26 5.73
CA TYR A 137 4.64 0.99 6.75
C TYR A 137 3.89 -0.32 6.48
N GLN A 138 3.47 -0.57 5.24
CA GLN A 138 2.80 -1.81 4.87
C GLN A 138 3.70 -3.04 5.03
N GLN A 139 4.98 -2.93 4.68
CA GLN A 139 5.95 -4.00 4.86
C GLN A 139 6.15 -4.32 6.35
N TYR A 140 6.38 -3.29 7.17
CA TYR A 140 6.60 -3.48 8.60
C TYR A 140 5.35 -3.97 9.31
N SER A 141 4.15 -3.58 8.87
CA SER A 141 2.89 -4.08 9.42
C SER A 141 2.70 -5.59 9.19
N LYS A 142 3.18 -6.11 8.05
CA LYS A 142 3.22 -7.57 7.80
C LYS A 142 4.22 -8.26 8.73
N VAL A 143 5.42 -7.69 8.88
CA VAL A 143 6.44 -8.22 9.79
C VAL A 143 5.93 -8.22 11.24
N GLN A 144 5.33 -7.13 11.70
CA GLN A 144 4.74 -7.03 13.04
C GLN A 144 3.68 -8.12 13.27
N THR A 145 2.78 -8.35 12.31
CA THR A 145 1.79 -9.44 12.40
C THR A 145 2.47 -10.81 12.55
N MET A 146 3.51 -11.07 11.76
CA MET A 146 4.28 -12.31 11.82
C MET A 146 5.00 -12.47 13.18
N LEU A 147 5.61 -11.41 13.70
CA LEU A 147 6.27 -11.40 15.01
C LEU A 147 5.28 -11.60 16.16
N LYS A 148 4.09 -11.00 16.09
CA LYS A 148 3.00 -11.24 17.05
C LYS A 148 2.60 -12.70 17.06
N ASN A 149 2.40 -13.30 15.90
CA ASN A 149 2.02 -14.72 15.79
C ASN A 149 3.12 -15.64 16.31
N ASN A 150 4.39 -15.31 16.07
CA ASN A 150 5.53 -16.04 16.65
C ASN A 150 5.51 -15.96 18.18
N LEU A 151 5.40 -14.74 18.74
CA LEU A 151 5.34 -14.55 20.19
C LEU A 151 4.14 -15.28 20.82
N ILE A 152 2.96 -15.21 20.18
CA ILE A 152 1.77 -15.96 20.61
C ILE A 152 2.07 -17.47 20.60
N SER A 153 2.68 -18.01 19.55
CA SER A 153 3.01 -19.43 19.48
C SER A 153 3.99 -19.88 20.56
N LEU A 154 4.96 -19.04 20.96
CA LEU A 154 5.83 -19.34 22.09
C LEU A 154 5.03 -19.32 23.40
N LEU A 155 4.18 -18.31 23.58
CA LEU A 155 3.34 -18.17 24.77
C LEU A 155 2.29 -19.28 24.88
N ASP A 156 1.75 -19.82 23.79
CA ASP A 156 0.83 -20.97 23.81
C ASP A 156 1.47 -22.19 24.49
N THR A 157 2.80 -22.25 24.58
CA THR A 157 3.53 -23.30 25.28
C THR A 157 4.13 -22.88 26.64
N ALA A 158 4.19 -21.59 26.98
CA ALA A 158 4.78 -21.08 28.23
C ALA A 158 3.78 -20.34 29.15
N PHE A 159 2.87 -19.59 28.55
CA PHE A 159 1.78 -18.88 29.23
C PHE A 159 0.58 -18.74 28.25
N PRO A 160 -0.22 -19.80 28.10
CA PRO A 160 -1.35 -19.80 27.18
C PRO A 160 -2.31 -18.63 27.44
N ASP A 161 -2.91 -18.11 26.36
CA ASP A 161 -3.87 -16.99 26.36
C ASP A 161 -3.34 -15.64 26.89
N ALA A 162 -2.03 -15.49 27.15
CA ALA A 162 -1.44 -14.25 27.65
C ALA A 162 -1.71 -13.02 26.76
N ASN A 163 -1.81 -13.21 25.44
CA ASN A 163 -2.16 -12.16 24.47
C ASN A 163 -3.61 -11.66 24.60
N ARG A 164 -4.50 -12.43 25.22
CA ARG A 164 -5.92 -12.09 25.41
C ARG A 164 -6.21 -11.44 26.77
N LEU A 165 -5.21 -11.34 27.65
CA LEU A 165 -5.38 -10.75 28.97
C LEU A 165 -5.79 -9.27 28.92
N PHE A 166 -5.44 -8.55 27.87
CA PHE A 166 -5.71 -7.12 27.74
C PHE A 166 -6.38 -6.77 26.42
N SER A 167 -7.41 -5.92 26.49
CA SER A 167 -8.12 -5.36 25.33
C SER A 167 -7.72 -3.91 25.02
N SER A 168 -6.76 -3.35 25.76
CA SER A 168 -6.29 -1.98 25.56
C SER A 168 -5.63 -1.82 24.19
N PRO A 169 -5.93 -0.74 23.44
CA PRO A 169 -5.29 -0.48 22.16
C PRO A 169 -3.78 -0.20 22.33
N PRO A 170 -2.98 -0.33 21.25
CA PRO A 170 -1.60 0.13 21.24
C PRO A 170 -1.50 1.63 21.59
N ARG A 171 -0.44 2.01 22.30
CA ARG A 171 -0.11 3.40 22.59
C ARG A 171 0.41 4.13 21.34
N ALA A 172 0.54 5.45 21.42
CA ALA A 172 1.00 6.29 20.32
C ALA A 172 2.44 5.97 19.87
N ASP A 173 3.28 5.49 20.79
CA ASP A 173 4.65 5.00 20.54
C ASP A 173 4.69 3.56 19.97
N GLY A 174 3.53 2.93 19.80
CA GLY A 174 3.40 1.56 19.32
C GLY A 174 3.50 0.49 20.41
N SER A 175 3.68 0.86 21.68
CA SER A 175 3.76 -0.12 22.77
C SER A 175 2.39 -0.76 23.02
N GLU A 176 2.39 -2.05 23.40
CA GLU A 176 1.18 -2.83 23.69
C GLU A 176 1.27 -3.45 25.08
N LYS A 177 0.19 -3.28 25.87
CA LYS A 177 0.16 -3.72 27.27
C LYS A 177 0.45 -5.22 27.45
N TRP A 178 -0.08 -6.06 26.56
CA TRP A 178 0.14 -7.51 26.62
C TRP A 178 1.59 -7.88 26.29
N VAL A 179 2.23 -7.21 25.32
CA VAL A 179 3.64 -7.41 24.98
C VAL A 179 4.53 -6.98 26.16
N ASP A 180 4.20 -5.84 26.77
CA ASP A 180 4.93 -5.34 27.94
C ASP A 180 4.77 -6.23 29.17
N PHE A 181 3.60 -6.85 29.30
CA PHE A 181 3.30 -7.77 30.38
C PHE A 181 4.14 -9.05 30.24
N VAL A 182 4.11 -9.70 29.07
CA VAL A 182 4.88 -10.95 28.84
C VAL A 182 6.38 -10.71 28.81
N ALA A 183 6.84 -9.48 28.56
CA ALA A 183 8.24 -9.10 28.76
C ALA A 183 8.70 -9.25 30.23
N THR A 184 7.78 -9.11 31.19
CA THR A 184 8.06 -9.21 32.63
C THR A 184 7.62 -10.56 33.19
N PHE A 185 6.46 -11.04 32.76
CA PHE A 185 5.81 -12.28 33.19
C PHE A 185 5.71 -13.25 31.99
N TRP A 186 6.86 -13.77 31.57
CA TRP A 186 7.03 -14.57 30.34
C TRP A 186 6.54 -16.03 30.45
N HIS A 187 6.13 -16.48 31.65
CA HIS A 187 5.65 -17.83 31.93
C HIS A 187 4.52 -17.80 32.97
N CYS A 188 3.59 -18.76 32.94
CA CYS A 188 2.48 -18.81 33.90
C CYS A 188 2.98 -18.84 35.35
N GLU A 189 4.00 -19.64 35.65
CA GLU A 189 4.66 -19.69 36.97
C GLU A 189 5.37 -18.39 37.41
N CYS A 190 5.58 -17.41 36.53
CA CYS A 190 5.99 -16.07 36.96
C CYS A 190 4.87 -15.35 37.72
N VAL A 191 3.62 -15.79 37.49
CA VAL A 191 2.40 -15.30 38.13
C VAL A 191 1.99 -16.25 39.27
N CYS A 192 1.69 -17.51 38.96
CA CYS A 192 1.12 -18.48 39.92
C CYS A 192 2.16 -19.20 40.80
N GLY A 193 3.46 -19.05 40.52
CA GLY A 193 4.53 -19.65 41.34
C GLY A 193 4.78 -18.93 42.68
N SER A 194 4.10 -17.80 42.91
CA SER A 194 4.11 -17.10 44.21
C SER A 194 2.68 -16.89 44.67
N SER A 195 2.46 -16.57 45.94
CA SER A 195 1.10 -16.31 46.44
C SER A 195 0.42 -15.15 45.71
N GLU A 196 -0.90 -15.21 45.61
CA GLU A 196 -1.75 -14.19 44.98
C GLU A 196 -1.43 -12.77 45.46
N LYS A 197 -1.33 -12.56 46.79
CA LYS A 197 -0.96 -11.27 47.39
C LYS A 197 0.39 -10.74 46.89
N VAL A 198 1.37 -11.63 46.72
CA VAL A 198 2.70 -11.26 46.21
C VAL A 198 2.63 -10.89 44.74
N PHE A 199 1.84 -11.62 43.93
CA PHE A 199 1.63 -11.27 42.53
C PHE A 199 0.92 -9.93 42.37
N VAL A 200 -0.17 -9.68 43.10
CA VAL A 200 -0.93 -8.41 43.06
C VAL A 200 0.00 -7.22 43.36
N ALA A 201 0.85 -7.33 44.39
CA ALA A 201 1.83 -6.30 44.71
C ALA A 201 2.88 -6.09 43.60
N LYS A 202 3.36 -7.17 42.95
CA LYS A 202 4.27 -7.09 41.79
C LYS A 202 3.58 -6.43 40.59
N TYR A 203 2.34 -6.81 40.31
CA TYR A 203 1.54 -6.25 39.22
C TYR A 203 1.28 -4.76 39.43
N GLN A 204 0.96 -4.33 40.66
CA GLN A 204 0.82 -2.92 41.01
C GLN A 204 2.10 -2.13 40.75
N LYS A 205 3.26 -2.65 41.17
CA LYS A 205 4.57 -2.03 40.88
C LYS A 205 4.86 -1.96 39.39
N TRP A 206 4.57 -3.03 38.64
CA TRP A 206 4.74 -3.09 37.19
C TRP A 206 3.86 -2.05 36.47
N CYS A 207 2.59 -1.95 36.85
CA CYS A 207 1.66 -0.94 36.35
C CYS A 207 2.19 0.48 36.59
N LYS A 208 2.63 0.79 37.83
CA LYS A 208 3.23 2.09 38.16
C LYS A 208 4.47 2.39 37.32
N LYS A 209 5.37 1.41 37.16
CA LYS A 209 6.63 1.58 36.41
C LYS A 209 6.40 1.90 34.93
N LEU A 210 5.41 1.26 34.29
CA LEU A 210 5.13 1.43 32.86
C LEU A 210 3.99 2.42 32.57
N GLY A 211 3.44 3.09 33.59
CA GLY A 211 2.34 4.05 33.45
C GLY A 211 1.01 3.40 33.04
N TYR A 212 0.74 2.16 33.47
CA TYR A 212 -0.55 1.51 33.29
C TYR A 212 -1.45 1.72 34.52
N ASN A 213 -2.76 1.83 34.28
CA ASN A 213 -3.74 1.83 35.36
C ASN A 213 -3.79 0.46 36.03
N PHE A 214 -3.64 0.45 37.35
CA PHE A 214 -3.77 -0.74 38.17
C PHE A 214 -5.26 -1.02 38.45
N SER A 215 -5.62 -2.30 38.43
CA SER A 215 -6.91 -2.82 38.87
C SER A 215 -6.61 -4.11 39.62
N GLU A 216 -7.12 -4.21 40.85
CA GLU A 216 -6.94 -5.39 41.69
C GLU A 216 -7.70 -6.58 41.13
N ASP A 217 -8.98 -6.40 40.75
CA ASP A 217 -9.78 -7.42 40.07
C ASP A 217 -9.04 -8.01 38.87
N LYS A 218 -8.43 -7.15 38.04
CA LYS A 218 -7.69 -7.63 36.87
C LYS A 218 -6.45 -8.43 37.25
N ALA A 219 -5.78 -8.09 38.34
CA ALA A 219 -4.65 -8.86 38.84
C ALA A 219 -5.10 -10.24 39.33
N LEU A 220 -6.24 -10.32 40.02
CA LEU A 220 -6.84 -11.58 40.45
C LEU A 220 -7.25 -12.44 39.26
N ASP A 221 -7.88 -11.86 38.23
CA ASP A 221 -8.22 -12.56 36.99
C ASP A 221 -6.99 -13.16 36.30
N ILE A 222 -5.90 -12.38 36.20
CA ILE A 222 -4.64 -12.84 35.61
C ILE A 222 -4.05 -13.98 36.44
N TYR A 223 -4.11 -13.89 37.78
CA TYR A 223 -3.61 -14.94 38.67
C TYR A 223 -4.41 -16.23 38.52
N ALA A 224 -5.74 -16.15 38.58
CA ALA A 224 -6.63 -17.29 38.37
C ALA A 224 -6.40 -17.93 37.00
N SER A 225 -6.28 -17.11 35.95
CA SER A 225 -5.94 -17.57 34.60
C SER A 225 -4.59 -18.30 34.59
N ALA A 226 -3.54 -17.75 35.20
CA ALA A 226 -2.23 -18.39 35.22
C ALA A 226 -2.22 -19.71 35.99
N CYS A 227 -2.97 -19.82 37.09
CA CYS A 227 -3.14 -21.07 37.85
C CYS A 227 -3.89 -22.15 37.07
N GLY A 228 -4.81 -21.76 36.18
CA GLY A 228 -5.59 -22.69 35.35
C GLY A 228 -4.82 -23.27 34.15
N HIS A 229 -3.61 -22.78 33.88
CA HIS A 229 -2.78 -23.23 32.75
C HIS A 229 -1.50 -23.92 33.24
N PHE A 230 -1.02 -24.88 32.48
CA PHE A 230 0.31 -25.45 32.65
C PHE A 230 1.19 -25.09 31.44
N GLY A 231 2.44 -24.73 31.70
CA GLY A 231 3.45 -24.50 30.65
C GLY A 231 3.99 -25.85 30.16
N VAL A 232 3.97 -26.07 28.85
CA VAL A 232 4.68 -27.20 28.22
C VAL A 232 6.18 -26.94 28.20
N MET A 233 6.59 -25.70 27.90
CA MET A 233 7.98 -25.28 28.06
C MET A 233 8.26 -25.05 29.54
N PRO A 234 9.32 -25.64 30.11
CA PRO A 234 9.65 -25.45 31.51
C PRO A 234 10.11 -24.00 31.77
N LYS A 235 9.90 -23.51 32.99
CA LYS A 235 10.37 -22.21 33.46
C LYS A 235 11.91 -22.21 33.63
N THR A 236 12.62 -22.04 32.52
CA THR A 236 14.08 -22.02 32.43
C THR A 236 14.57 -20.72 31.80
N ASP A 237 15.86 -20.42 31.95
CA ASP A 237 16.49 -19.27 31.29
C ASP A 237 16.43 -19.36 29.76
N THR A 238 16.39 -20.58 29.19
CA THR A 238 16.20 -20.79 27.75
C THR A 238 14.82 -20.32 27.29
N THR A 239 13.75 -20.74 27.99
CA THR A 239 12.37 -20.30 27.69
C THR A 239 12.24 -18.79 27.80
N LYS A 240 12.83 -18.22 28.88
CA LYS A 240 12.88 -16.77 29.08
C LYS A 240 13.56 -16.06 27.91
N LEU A 241 14.74 -16.53 27.50
CA LEU A 241 15.50 -15.94 26.40
C LEU A 241 14.69 -15.93 25.10
N LEU A 242 14.02 -17.04 24.75
CA LEU A 242 13.19 -17.12 23.54
C LEU A 242 12.08 -16.07 23.53
N VAL A 243 11.34 -15.94 24.64
CA VAL A 243 10.26 -14.94 24.77
C VAL A 243 10.83 -13.53 24.74
N GLU A 244 11.93 -13.25 25.46
CA GLU A 244 12.56 -11.94 25.49
C GLU A 244 13.07 -11.49 24.11
N GLN A 245 13.66 -12.39 23.31
CA GLN A 245 14.09 -12.08 21.94
C GLN A 245 12.90 -11.77 21.03
N ALA A 246 11.83 -12.57 21.11
CA ALA A 246 10.61 -12.33 20.33
C ALA A 246 9.95 -10.98 20.69
N VAL A 247 9.89 -10.66 22.00
CA VAL A 247 9.38 -9.38 22.49
C VAL A 247 10.25 -8.20 22.03
N SER A 248 11.58 -8.34 22.11
CA SER A 248 12.53 -7.29 21.71
C SER A 248 12.34 -6.91 20.24
N LEU A 249 12.31 -7.91 19.34
CA LEU A 249 12.13 -7.68 17.92
C LEU A 249 10.74 -7.08 17.60
N LEU A 250 9.70 -7.53 18.29
CA LEU A 250 8.35 -6.98 18.15
C LEU A 250 8.27 -5.52 18.60
N ARG A 251 8.93 -5.15 19.71
CA ARG A 251 8.96 -3.76 20.23
C ARG A 251 9.67 -2.81 19.27
N VAL A 252 10.83 -3.21 18.75
CA VAL A 252 11.57 -2.41 17.75
C VAL A 252 10.70 -2.18 16.52
N THR A 253 10.09 -3.24 15.98
CA THR A 253 9.20 -3.15 14.81
C THR A 253 7.98 -2.25 15.07
N SER A 254 7.39 -2.35 16.26
CA SER A 254 6.20 -1.57 16.63
C SER A 254 6.52 -0.07 16.78
N THR A 255 7.70 0.24 17.35
CA THR A 255 8.21 1.62 17.44
C THR A 255 8.47 2.21 16.06
N ALA A 256 9.13 1.45 15.18
CA ALA A 256 9.39 1.89 13.80
C ALA A 256 8.07 2.15 13.04
N LEU A 257 7.05 1.32 13.24
CA LEU A 257 5.72 1.54 12.66
C LEU A 257 5.05 2.81 13.18
N ALA A 258 5.18 3.11 14.48
CA ALA A 258 4.65 4.34 15.06
C ALA A 258 5.34 5.58 14.46
N SER A 259 6.67 5.56 14.32
CA SER A 259 7.43 6.62 13.65
C SER A 259 7.01 6.81 12.20
N LEU A 260 6.91 5.74 11.41
CA LEU A 260 6.44 5.83 10.02
C LEU A 260 5.02 6.38 9.92
N LYS A 261 4.13 5.98 10.85
CA LYS A 261 2.76 6.52 10.89
C LYS A 261 2.74 8.02 11.16
N GLN A 262 3.57 8.52 12.08
CA GLN A 262 3.70 9.96 12.35
C GLN A 262 4.25 10.71 11.15
N GLU A 263 5.30 10.18 10.51
CA GLU A 263 5.89 10.76 9.30
C GLU A 263 4.86 10.84 8.16
N MET A 264 4.10 9.77 7.93
CA MET A 264 3.00 9.77 6.97
C MET A 264 1.96 10.84 7.28
N GLN A 265 1.64 11.08 8.54
CA GLN A 265 0.69 12.11 8.94
C GLN A 265 1.24 13.51 8.67
N SER A 266 2.51 13.75 8.97
CA SER A 266 3.22 15.01 8.69
C SER A 266 3.23 15.32 7.19
N LEU A 267 3.73 14.37 6.38
CA LEU A 267 3.77 14.50 4.91
C LEU A 267 2.39 14.65 4.29
N ALA A 268 1.38 13.96 4.81
CA ALA A 268 0.02 14.14 4.34
C ALA A 268 -0.51 15.53 4.68
N ALA A 269 -0.25 16.03 5.90
CA ALA A 269 -0.73 17.34 6.34
C ALA A 269 -0.12 18.52 5.58
N SER A 270 1.07 18.35 5.00
CA SER A 270 1.70 19.39 4.16
C SER A 270 1.16 19.43 2.73
N LEU A 271 0.34 18.47 2.30
CA LEU A 271 -0.23 18.45 0.96
C LEU A 271 -1.51 19.30 0.88
N PRO A 272 -1.75 20.00 -0.25
CA PRO A 272 -2.88 20.92 -0.38
C PRO A 272 -4.22 20.21 -0.24
N GLU A 273 -4.36 18.97 -0.73
CA GLU A 273 -5.59 18.19 -0.64
C GLU A 273 -5.94 17.68 0.78
N TYR A 274 -5.06 17.82 1.77
CA TYR A 274 -5.27 17.26 3.11
C TYR A 274 -6.60 17.70 3.78
N PRO A 275 -6.95 19.00 3.82
CA PRO A 275 -8.16 19.45 4.53
C PRO A 275 -9.43 18.88 3.92
N VAL A 276 -9.48 18.74 2.59
CA VAL A 276 -10.65 18.17 1.90
C VAL A 276 -10.72 16.65 2.07
N VAL A 277 -9.58 15.95 2.06
CA VAL A 277 -9.54 14.50 2.28
C VAL A 277 -9.94 14.13 3.72
N MET A 278 -9.48 14.89 4.73
CA MET A 278 -9.85 14.65 6.14
C MET A 278 -11.34 14.90 6.43
N LYS A 279 -12.00 15.77 5.65
CA LYS A 279 -13.44 16.04 5.78
C LYS A 279 -14.32 14.89 5.28
N ILE A 280 -13.78 13.98 4.48
CA ILE A 280 -14.55 12.83 3.98
C ILE A 280 -14.78 11.85 5.13
N PHE A 281 -16.04 11.48 5.36
CA PHE A 281 -16.41 10.55 6.42
C PHE A 281 -15.66 9.22 6.29
N GLY A 282 -15.28 8.63 7.43
CA GLY A 282 -14.60 7.33 7.50
C GLY A 282 -13.15 7.31 7.03
N VAL A 283 -12.55 8.46 6.67
CA VAL A 283 -11.15 8.56 6.27
C VAL A 283 -10.26 8.79 7.49
N GLY A 284 -10.40 9.94 8.15
CA GLY A 284 -9.65 10.32 9.33
C GLY A 284 -8.11 10.28 9.20
N PRO A 285 -7.38 10.54 10.29
CA PRO A 285 -5.91 10.64 10.28
C PRO A 285 -5.20 9.28 10.14
N ALA A 286 -5.93 8.17 10.16
CA ALA A 286 -5.39 6.83 10.04
C ALA A 286 -5.41 6.31 8.59
N LEU A 287 -6.52 6.51 7.85
CA LEU A 287 -6.68 6.02 6.48
C LEU A 287 -6.46 7.12 5.44
N GLY A 288 -6.62 8.39 5.79
CA GLY A 288 -6.40 9.53 4.89
C GLY A 288 -5.00 9.58 4.29
N PRO A 289 -3.92 9.56 5.11
CA PRO A 289 -2.56 9.49 4.59
C PRO A 289 -2.34 8.28 3.67
N GLN A 290 -2.99 7.14 3.94
CA GLN A 290 -2.88 5.94 3.11
C GLN A 290 -3.60 6.09 1.76
N LEU A 291 -4.76 6.77 1.73
CA LEU A 291 -5.46 7.09 0.49
C LEU A 291 -4.63 8.05 -0.37
N MET A 292 -4.14 9.13 0.25
CA MET A 292 -3.30 10.14 -0.42
C MET A 292 -2.02 9.51 -0.97
N ALA A 293 -1.35 8.65 -0.20
CA ALA A 293 -0.17 7.90 -0.63
C ALA A 293 -0.40 7.02 -1.89
N GLU A 294 -1.54 6.35 -1.98
CA GLU A 294 -1.83 5.43 -3.10
C GLU A 294 -2.39 6.14 -4.33
N ILE A 295 -3.22 7.17 -4.13
CA ILE A 295 -3.86 7.90 -5.21
C ILE A 295 -2.88 8.88 -5.83
N GLY A 296 -2.08 9.56 -5.01
CA GLY A 296 -1.23 10.67 -5.41
C GLY A 296 -2.06 11.87 -5.88
N ASP A 297 -1.52 12.67 -6.79
CA ASP A 297 -2.27 13.75 -7.42
C ASP A 297 -3.44 13.17 -8.22
N VAL A 298 -4.66 13.53 -7.83
CA VAL A 298 -5.89 13.02 -8.47
C VAL A 298 -6.08 13.57 -9.89
N ARG A 299 -5.47 14.71 -10.23
CA ARG A 299 -5.56 15.36 -11.55
C ARG A 299 -4.92 14.51 -12.66
N ARG A 300 -4.00 13.59 -12.31
CA ARG A 300 -3.40 12.63 -13.25
C ARG A 300 -4.41 11.67 -13.89
N PHE A 301 -5.59 11.52 -13.29
CA PHE A 301 -6.64 10.67 -13.83
C PHE A 301 -7.59 11.49 -14.70
N HIS A 302 -7.67 11.14 -15.99
CA HIS A 302 -8.57 11.80 -16.96
C HIS A 302 -10.06 11.65 -16.63
N SER A 303 -10.44 10.72 -15.75
CA SER A 303 -11.83 10.56 -15.29
C SER A 303 -11.93 9.79 -13.98
N LYS A 304 -13.07 9.94 -13.28
CA LYS A 304 -13.43 9.09 -12.12
C LYS A 304 -13.40 7.59 -12.42
N LYS A 305 -13.71 7.18 -13.66
CA LYS A 305 -13.65 5.78 -14.09
C LYS A 305 -12.21 5.26 -14.14
N ALA A 306 -11.26 6.11 -14.54
CA ALA A 306 -9.84 5.78 -14.57
C ALA A 306 -9.29 5.54 -13.15
N LEU A 307 -9.68 6.34 -12.17
CA LEU A 307 -9.31 6.12 -10.76
C LEU A 307 -9.88 4.78 -10.23
N VAL A 308 -11.14 4.47 -10.55
CA VAL A 308 -11.77 3.20 -10.15
C VAL A 308 -11.07 2.00 -10.80
N ALA A 309 -10.69 2.10 -12.08
CA ALA A 309 -9.91 1.08 -12.77
C ALA A 309 -8.49 0.94 -12.18
N PHE A 310 -7.85 2.05 -11.81
CA PHE A 310 -6.55 2.04 -11.10
C PHE A 310 -6.63 1.37 -9.74
N ALA A 311 -7.75 1.52 -9.01
CA ALA A 311 -8.00 0.73 -7.81
C ALA A 311 -8.31 -0.74 -8.12
N GLY A 312 -8.73 -1.09 -9.34
CA GLY A 312 -9.08 -2.46 -9.73
C GLY A 312 -10.36 -2.98 -9.06
N ILE A 313 -11.29 -2.08 -8.74
CA ILE A 313 -12.62 -2.39 -8.19
C ILE A 313 -13.74 -2.20 -9.23
N ASP A 314 -13.37 -1.95 -10.48
CA ASP A 314 -14.28 -1.98 -11.61
C ASP A 314 -14.75 -3.41 -11.90
N ALA A 315 -16.01 -3.53 -12.30
CA ALA A 315 -16.61 -4.76 -12.80
C ALA A 315 -17.10 -4.49 -14.23
N PRO A 316 -16.20 -4.50 -15.24
CA PRO A 316 -16.59 -4.20 -16.61
C PRO A 316 -17.63 -5.21 -17.12
N PRO A 317 -18.52 -4.85 -18.05
CA PRO A 317 -19.46 -5.80 -18.65
C PRO A 317 -18.71 -6.85 -19.49
N TYR A 318 -19.17 -8.11 -19.47
CA TYR A 318 -18.76 -9.13 -20.44
C TYR A 318 -19.94 -9.38 -21.35
N GLN A 319 -19.79 -9.01 -22.62
CA GLN A 319 -20.77 -9.32 -23.64
C GLN A 319 -20.02 -10.10 -24.71
N SER A 320 -20.30 -11.40 -24.79
CA SER A 320 -19.80 -12.25 -25.87
C SER A 320 -21.00 -12.87 -26.56
N GLY A 321 -21.33 -12.38 -27.76
CA GLY A 321 -22.40 -12.90 -28.62
C GLY A 321 -23.75 -13.00 -27.91
N GLN A 322 -24.05 -14.18 -27.36
CA GLN A 322 -25.32 -14.53 -26.73
C GLN A 322 -25.32 -14.55 -25.19
N MET A 323 -24.20 -14.22 -24.52
CA MET A 323 -24.13 -14.22 -23.04
C MET A 323 -23.97 -12.82 -22.47
N ASP A 324 -25.03 -12.32 -21.83
CA ASP A 324 -24.98 -11.19 -20.91
C ASP A 324 -24.76 -11.71 -19.49
N VAL A 325 -23.51 -11.63 -19.01
CA VAL A 325 -23.17 -12.01 -17.64
C VAL A 325 -23.33 -10.79 -16.72
N TYR A 326 -24.49 -10.69 -16.07
CA TYR A 326 -24.83 -9.57 -15.17
C TYR A 326 -24.07 -9.58 -13.82
N SER A 327 -23.47 -10.70 -13.41
CA SER A 327 -22.68 -10.80 -12.17
C SER A 327 -21.21 -11.16 -12.43
N ARG A 328 -20.29 -10.21 -12.23
CA ARG A 328 -18.84 -10.46 -12.32
C ARG A 328 -18.11 -10.07 -11.03
N SER A 329 -16.95 -10.69 -10.84
CA SER A 329 -15.98 -10.27 -9.84
C SER A 329 -15.27 -8.98 -10.28
N ILE A 330 -14.80 -8.21 -9.30
CA ILE A 330 -13.94 -7.04 -9.55
C ILE A 330 -12.67 -7.44 -10.32
N SER A 331 -12.12 -6.53 -11.10
CA SER A 331 -10.96 -6.82 -11.96
C SER A 331 -9.71 -7.27 -11.19
N LYS A 332 -9.46 -6.68 -10.01
CA LYS A 332 -8.24 -6.86 -9.20
C LYS A 332 -6.92 -6.55 -9.94
N ARG A 333 -6.99 -5.87 -11.09
CA ARG A 333 -5.83 -5.53 -11.93
C ARG A 333 -5.08 -4.27 -11.45
N GLY A 334 -5.69 -3.50 -10.55
CA GLY A 334 -5.16 -2.26 -9.98
C GLY A 334 -4.47 -2.42 -8.61
N SER A 335 -4.21 -1.30 -7.93
CA SER A 335 -3.50 -1.26 -6.64
C SER A 335 -4.22 -2.09 -5.56
N SER A 336 -3.57 -3.17 -5.12
CA SER A 336 -4.06 -4.01 -4.02
C SER A 336 -4.07 -3.26 -2.68
N SER A 337 -3.10 -2.37 -2.49
CA SER A 337 -2.99 -1.50 -1.31
C SER A 337 -4.14 -0.51 -1.23
N LEU A 338 -4.48 0.17 -2.34
CA LEU A 338 -5.63 1.06 -2.39
C LEU A 338 -6.94 0.31 -2.10
N ARG A 339 -7.11 -0.90 -2.67
CA ARG A 339 -8.28 -1.75 -2.35
C ARG A 339 -8.39 -2.10 -0.88
N ARG A 340 -7.26 -2.44 -0.23
CA ARG A 340 -7.23 -2.72 1.20
C ARG A 340 -7.66 -1.48 2.01
N THR A 341 -7.11 -0.31 1.70
CA THR A 341 -7.48 0.94 2.38
C THR A 341 -8.96 1.25 2.21
N LEU A 342 -9.49 1.14 0.99
CA LEU A 342 -10.91 1.34 0.71
C LEU A 342 -11.81 0.37 1.47
N PHE A 343 -11.40 -0.90 1.57
CA PHE A 343 -12.14 -1.90 2.35
C PHE A 343 -12.21 -1.51 3.84
N LEU A 344 -11.11 -1.00 4.40
CA LEU A 344 -11.07 -0.52 5.79
C LEU A 344 -11.96 0.72 5.98
N VAL A 345 -11.94 1.67 5.03
CA VAL A 345 -12.85 2.83 5.05
C VAL A 345 -14.29 2.35 5.08
N MET A 346 -14.70 1.44 4.19
CA MET A 346 -16.07 0.90 4.18
C MET A 346 -16.44 0.17 5.47
N GLY A 347 -15.47 -0.43 6.17
CA GLY A 347 -15.70 -1.01 7.50
C GLY A 347 -16.11 0.05 8.53
N ILE A 348 -15.52 1.24 8.48
CA ILE A 348 -15.86 2.36 9.37
C ILE A 348 -17.28 2.87 9.06
N TYR A 349 -17.68 2.90 7.79
CA TYR A 349 -19.06 3.23 7.40
C TYR A 349 -20.05 2.22 7.98
N LEU A 350 -19.75 0.93 7.85
CA LEU A 350 -20.61 -0.13 8.36
C LEU A 350 -20.71 -0.12 9.88
N GLN A 351 -19.60 0.17 10.57
CA GLN A 351 -19.56 0.20 12.04
C GLN A 351 -20.34 1.38 12.63
N ASN A 352 -20.22 2.56 12.04
CA ASN A 352 -20.86 3.77 12.59
C ASN A 352 -22.27 4.03 12.05
N ALA A 353 -22.63 3.43 10.91
CA ALA A 353 -23.95 3.52 10.32
C ALA A 353 -24.54 4.95 10.22
N PRO A 354 -23.82 5.94 9.65
CA PRO A 354 -24.28 7.32 9.61
C PRO A 354 -25.47 7.50 8.64
N PRO A 355 -26.69 7.82 9.11
CA PRO A 355 -27.90 7.78 8.29
C PRO A 355 -27.92 8.84 7.17
N ASP A 356 -27.30 10.00 7.40
CA ASP A 356 -27.28 11.13 6.45
C ASP A 356 -26.14 11.05 5.44
N GLU A 357 -25.26 10.04 5.54
CA GLU A 357 -24.11 9.94 4.67
C GLU A 357 -24.49 9.21 3.35
N PRO A 358 -24.28 9.83 2.16
CA PRO A 358 -24.74 9.28 0.87
C PRO A 358 -24.14 7.92 0.45
N ILE A 359 -22.90 7.62 0.81
CA ILE A 359 -22.23 6.34 0.59
C ILE A 359 -22.80 5.27 1.53
N TYR A 360 -23.07 5.60 2.80
CA TYR A 360 -23.74 4.67 3.72
C TYR A 360 -25.15 4.34 3.26
N GLN A 361 -25.97 5.33 2.89
CA GLN A 361 -27.31 5.10 2.32
C GLN A 361 -27.27 4.18 1.09
N PHE A 362 -26.23 4.34 0.25
CA PHE A 362 -26.02 3.45 -0.89
C PHE A 362 -25.63 2.03 -0.45
N MET A 363 -24.74 1.91 0.53
CA MET A 363 -24.31 0.63 1.10
C MET A 363 -25.49 -0.13 1.69
N ASP A 364 -26.32 0.56 2.49
CA ASP A 364 -27.47 -0.03 3.17
C ASP A 364 -28.54 -0.47 2.18
N ARG A 365 -28.83 0.34 1.14
CA ARG A 365 -29.69 -0.09 0.03
C ARG A 365 -29.16 -1.34 -0.67
N LYS A 366 -27.85 -1.44 -0.92
CA LYS A 366 -27.28 -2.65 -1.54
C LYS A 366 -27.35 -3.87 -0.63
N ARG A 367 -27.32 -3.67 0.69
CA ARG A 367 -27.53 -4.71 1.69
C ARG A 367 -29.00 -5.14 1.73
N SER A 368 -29.96 -4.23 1.67
CA SER A 368 -31.40 -4.55 1.62
C SER A 368 -31.81 -5.28 0.34
N GLU A 369 -31.11 -5.02 -0.77
CA GLU A 369 -31.21 -5.79 -2.02
C GLU A 369 -30.65 -7.24 -1.92
N GLY A 370 -30.13 -7.66 -0.76
CA GLY A 370 -29.59 -9.01 -0.55
C GLY A 370 -28.21 -9.25 -1.17
N LYS A 371 -27.45 -8.19 -1.51
CA LYS A 371 -26.10 -8.36 -2.07
C LYS A 371 -25.14 -8.98 -1.03
N PRO A 372 -24.24 -9.89 -1.43
CA PRO A 372 -23.24 -10.46 -0.51
C PRO A 372 -22.31 -9.40 0.11
N TYR A 373 -21.80 -9.68 1.31
CA TYR A 373 -20.91 -8.80 2.09
C TYR A 373 -19.83 -8.09 1.25
N LYS A 374 -18.99 -8.87 0.57
CA LYS A 374 -17.88 -8.31 -0.22
C LYS A 374 -18.35 -7.50 -1.43
N VAL A 375 -19.55 -7.77 -1.95
CA VAL A 375 -20.09 -7.09 -3.15
C VAL A 375 -20.55 -5.69 -2.80
N TYR A 376 -21.38 -5.52 -1.77
CA TYR A 376 -21.82 -4.16 -1.39
C TYR A 376 -20.68 -3.32 -0.84
N MET A 377 -19.68 -3.93 -0.17
CA MET A 377 -18.49 -3.23 0.30
C MET A 377 -17.70 -2.63 -0.88
N MET A 378 -17.43 -3.42 -1.92
CA MET A 378 -16.69 -2.93 -3.09
C MET A 378 -17.51 -2.00 -3.99
N ALA A 379 -18.83 -2.21 -4.10
CA ALA A 379 -19.72 -1.29 -4.79
C ALA A 379 -19.75 0.09 -4.10
N SER A 380 -19.78 0.11 -2.76
CA SER A 380 -19.74 1.35 -1.97
C SER A 380 -18.37 2.02 -2.06
N ALA A 381 -17.27 1.25 -2.07
CA ALA A 381 -15.93 1.77 -2.32
C ALA A 381 -15.79 2.42 -3.72
N ASN A 382 -16.46 1.88 -4.75
CA ASN A 382 -16.52 2.50 -6.07
C ASN A 382 -17.28 3.84 -6.01
N LYS A 383 -18.43 3.89 -5.34
CA LYS A 383 -19.15 5.16 -5.11
C LYS A 383 -18.28 6.17 -4.35
N PHE A 384 -17.56 5.73 -3.32
CA PHE A 384 -16.60 6.54 -2.56
C PHE A 384 -15.53 7.14 -3.47
N LEU A 385 -14.84 6.34 -4.30
CA LEU A 385 -13.78 6.85 -5.17
C LEU A 385 -14.29 7.89 -6.18
N ARG A 386 -15.53 7.74 -6.66
CA ARG A 386 -16.14 8.70 -7.58
C ARG A 386 -16.40 10.05 -6.90
N ILE A 387 -16.81 10.03 -5.64
CA ILE A 387 -17.00 11.24 -4.82
C ILE A 387 -15.64 11.84 -4.50
N TYR A 388 -14.70 11.04 -3.99
CA TYR A 388 -13.32 11.45 -3.72
C TYR A 388 -12.71 12.17 -4.93
N TYR A 389 -12.80 11.57 -6.12
CA TYR A 389 -12.26 12.16 -7.35
C TYR A 389 -12.86 13.55 -7.62
N ALA A 390 -14.20 13.66 -7.57
CA ALA A 390 -14.87 14.92 -7.88
C ALA A 390 -14.54 16.01 -6.86
N THR A 391 -14.59 15.68 -5.57
CA THR A 391 -14.38 16.62 -4.47
C THR A 391 -12.92 17.10 -4.40
N VAL A 392 -11.97 16.17 -4.45
CA VAL A 392 -10.54 16.52 -4.33
C VAL A 392 -10.05 17.24 -5.57
N LYS A 393 -10.49 16.81 -6.77
CA LYS A 393 -10.10 17.49 -8.01
C LYS A 393 -10.63 18.93 -8.05
N ALA A 394 -11.92 19.13 -7.77
CA ALA A 394 -12.50 20.47 -7.75
C ALA A 394 -11.81 21.40 -6.74
N TYR A 395 -11.39 20.87 -5.59
CA TYR A 395 -10.64 21.63 -4.60
C TYR A 395 -9.25 22.03 -5.08
N LEU A 396 -8.51 21.13 -5.73
CA LEU A 396 -7.19 21.42 -6.29
C LEU A 396 -7.28 22.39 -7.47
N ASP A 397 -8.23 22.18 -8.38
CA ASP A 397 -8.44 23.07 -9.53
C ASP A 397 -8.75 24.51 -9.04
N ALA A 398 -9.54 24.66 -7.96
CA ALA A 398 -9.83 25.97 -7.36
C ALA A 398 -8.63 26.64 -6.66
N LEU A 399 -7.63 25.86 -6.21
CA LEU A 399 -6.39 26.40 -5.65
C LEU A 399 -5.43 26.86 -6.74
N ASP A 400 -5.43 26.23 -7.91
CA ASP A 400 -4.59 26.64 -9.03
C ASP A 400 -5.10 27.96 -9.68
N GLU A 401 -6.40 28.24 -9.53
CA GLU A 401 -7.06 29.47 -10.04
C GLU A 401 -6.96 30.68 -9.09
N ALA A 402 -6.55 30.47 -7.82
CA ALA A 402 -6.45 31.48 -6.77
C ALA A 402 -5.02 32.01 -6.62
#